data_AF-A0A3Q1FK35-F1
#
_entry.id   AF-A0A3Q1FK35-F1
#
_cell.length_a   1.000
_cell.length_b   1.000
_cell.length_c   1.000
_cell.angle_alpha   90.00
_cell.angle_beta   90.00
_cell.angle_gamma   90.00
#
_symmetry.space_group_name_H-M   'P 1'
#
loop_
_entity.id
_entity.type
_entity.pdbx_description
1 polymer ?
#
loop_
_entity_poly.entity_id
_entity_poly.type
_entity_poly.pdbx_seq_one_letter_code
_entity_poly.pdbx_strand_id
1 'polypeptide(L)'
;MLDPDEVSRLCYERFQQLPRRGKPEPGREWTLLAAVLQSIKMRRINFPSFVVEKEVVSMGTGTKCIGQRAMSPKGGRSTSEPWWWDGVLTAPR
;
A
#
# COMPACT_ATOMS: atom_id res chain seq x y z
N MET A 1 19.69 -6.98 7.97
CA MET A 1 19.69 -5.68 7.28
C MET A 1 18.48 -5.71 6.35
N LEU A 2 17.78 -4.58 6.17
CA LEU A 2 16.69 -4.52 5.19
C LEU A 2 17.34 -4.38 3.80
N ASP A 3 17.07 -5.34 2.93
CA ASP A 3 17.53 -5.31 1.55
C ASP A 3 16.47 -4.58 0.67
N PRO A 4 16.84 -3.52 -0.08
CA PRO A 4 15.88 -2.76 -0.87
C PRO A 4 15.14 -3.59 -1.93
N ASP A 5 15.83 -4.55 -2.55
CA ASP A 5 15.24 -5.42 -3.56
C ASP A 5 14.24 -6.40 -2.92
N GLU A 6 14.57 -6.94 -1.75
CA GLU A 6 13.64 -7.74 -0.95
C GLU A 6 12.38 -6.95 -0.56
N VAL A 7 12.54 -5.72 -0.08
CA VAL A 7 11.42 -4.85 0.32
C VAL A 7 10.54 -4.53 -0.88
N SER A 8 11.14 -4.13 -2.02
CA SER A 8 10.37 -3.81 -3.22
C SER A 8 9.60 -5.01 -3.76
N ARG A 9 10.21 -6.20 -3.75
CA ARG A 9 9.56 -7.46 -4.13
C ARG A 9 8.36 -7.78 -3.24
N LEU A 10 8.51 -7.73 -1.92
CA LEU A 10 7.42 -8.01 -0.97
C LEU A 10 6.24 -7.06 -1.16
N CYS A 11 6.51 -5.77 -1.35
CA CYS A 11 5.47 -4.77 -1.62
C CYS A 11 4.76 -5.04 -2.96
N TYR A 12 5.50 -5.40 -4.01
CA TYR A 12 4.93 -5.66 -5.33
C TYR A 12 4.12 -6.97 -5.38
N GLU A 13 4.60 -8.04 -4.75
CA GLU A 13 3.86 -9.30 -4.61
C GLU A 13 2.55 -9.10 -3.86
N ARG A 14 2.58 -8.34 -2.75
CA ARG A 14 1.36 -8.00 -2.01
C ARG A 14 0.41 -7.17 -2.86
N PHE A 15 0.92 -6.20 -3.63
CA PHE A 15 0.12 -5.41 -4.56
C PHE A 15 -0.57 -6.30 -5.59
N GLN A 16 0.11 -7.29 -6.17
CA GLN A 16 -0.50 -8.21 -7.15
C GLN A 16 -1.66 -9.03 -6.58
N GLN A 17 -1.61 -9.43 -5.30
CA GLN A 17 -2.67 -10.21 -4.64
C GLN A 17 -3.94 -9.40 -4.34
N LEU A 18 -3.86 -8.07 -4.33
CA LEU A 18 -5.02 -7.23 -4.02
C LEU A 18 -6.10 -7.26 -5.13
N PRO A 19 -7.37 -6.95 -4.79
CA PRO A 19 -8.44 -6.78 -5.77
C PRO A 19 -8.10 -5.77 -6.87
N ARG A 20 -8.79 -5.86 -8.01
CA ARG A 20 -8.56 -4.95 -9.16
C ARG A 20 -8.95 -3.50 -8.87
N ARG A 21 -9.80 -3.26 -7.87
CA ARG A 21 -10.24 -1.91 -7.50
C ARG A 21 -9.05 -1.10 -6.99
N GLY A 22 -8.75 0.01 -7.65
CA GLY A 22 -7.60 0.86 -7.35
C GLY A 22 -6.32 0.55 -8.11
N LYS A 23 -6.28 -0.53 -8.89
CA LYS A 23 -5.14 -0.80 -9.78
C LYS A 23 -5.32 -0.04 -11.09
N PRO A 24 -4.23 0.51 -11.67
CA PRO A 24 -4.30 1.16 -12.97
C PRO A 24 -4.70 0.17 -14.07
N GLU A 25 -5.46 0.64 -15.06
CA GLU A 25 -5.78 -0.16 -16.23
C GLU A 25 -4.52 -0.47 -17.07
N PRO A 26 -4.19 -1.76 -17.32
CA PRO A 26 -3.01 -2.13 -18.08
C PRO A 26 -3.00 -1.50 -19.48
N GLY A 27 -1.90 -0.84 -19.84
CA GLY A 27 -1.71 -0.21 -21.15
C GLY A 27 -2.40 1.14 -21.34
N ARG A 28 -3.19 1.61 -20.36
CA ARG A 28 -3.91 2.88 -20.43
C ARG A 28 -3.52 3.84 -19.32
N GLU A 29 -3.27 3.32 -18.12
CA GLU A 29 -3.01 4.10 -16.93
C GLU A 29 -1.71 3.68 -16.26
N TRP A 30 -1.09 4.64 -15.58
CA TRP A 30 0.01 4.40 -14.66
C TRP A 30 -0.23 5.19 -13.38
N THR A 31 0.30 4.70 -12.28
CA THR A 31 0.21 5.35 -10.97
C THR A 31 1.46 5.03 -10.17
N LEU A 32 1.71 5.79 -9.11
CA LEU A 32 2.77 5.48 -8.16
C LEU A 32 2.24 4.51 -7.12
N LEU A 33 3.05 3.51 -6.75
CA LEU A 33 2.79 2.59 -5.65
C LEU A 33 3.63 3.02 -4.44
N ALA A 34 2.99 3.19 -3.29
CA ALA A 34 3.65 3.39 -2.01
C ALA A 34 3.20 2.29 -1.03
N ALA A 35 4.12 1.84 -0.19
CA ALA A 35 3.88 0.80 0.78
C ALA A 35 4.70 1.04 2.06
N VAL A 36 4.15 0.62 3.19
CA VAL A 36 4.81 0.63 4.49
C VAL A 36 5.01 -0.80 4.94
N LEU A 37 6.24 -1.16 5.28
CA LEU A 37 6.63 -2.49 5.75
C LEU A 37 7.08 -2.43 7.20
N GLN A 38 6.52 -3.30 8.02
CA GLN A 38 6.96 -3.54 9.40
C GLN A 38 7.97 -4.69 9.42
N SER A 39 9.10 -4.48 10.10
CA SER A 39 10.15 -5.49 10.28
C SER A 39 10.41 -5.72 11.76
N ILE A 40 10.04 -6.89 12.28
CA ILE A 40 10.19 -7.25 13.69
C ILE A 40 11.35 -8.25 13.82
N LYS A 41 12.34 -7.90 14.64
CA LYS A 41 13.46 -8.80 14.96
C LYS A 41 13.19 -9.48 16.29
N MET A 42 12.89 -10.78 16.26
CA MET A 42 12.57 -11.57 17.43
C MET A 42 13.72 -12.51 17.79
N ARG A 43 14.10 -12.55 19.07
CA ARG A 43 15.05 -13.52 19.61
C ARG A 43 14.26 -14.74 20.08
N ARG A 44 14.50 -15.90 19.48
CA ARG A 44 13.89 -17.15 19.94
C ARG A 44 14.66 -17.66 21.15
N ILE A 45 13.94 -18.05 22.20
CA ILE A 45 14.51 -18.50 23.48
C ILE A 45 15.46 -19.69 23.29
N ASN A 46 15.20 -20.54 22.28
CA ASN A 46 15.95 -21.78 22.02
C ASN A 46 16.89 -21.72 20.80
N PHE A 47 17.13 -20.55 20.21
CA PHE A 47 18.03 -20.44 19.05
C PHE A 47 19.02 -19.28 19.21
N PRO A 48 20.29 -19.45 18.82
CA PRO A 48 21.28 -18.39 18.87
C PRO A 48 21.03 -17.30 17.82
N SER A 49 20.23 -17.59 16.79
CA SER A 49 19.89 -16.68 15.70
C SER A 49 18.62 -15.88 15.95
N PHE A 50 18.60 -14.64 15.48
CA PHE A 50 17.40 -13.82 15.44
C PHE A 50 16.56 -14.18 14.20
N VAL A 51 15.23 -14.21 14.36
CA VAL A 51 14.29 -14.30 13.25
C VAL A 51 13.81 -12.89 12.92
N VAL A 52 13.77 -12.54 11.63
CA VAL A 52 13.24 -11.26 11.16
C VAL A 52 11.94 -11.53 10.42
N GLU A 53 10.83 -11.08 10.98
CA GLU A 53 9.52 -11.12 10.35
C GLU A 53 9.27 -9.80 9.62
N LYS A 54 8.75 -9.88 8.40
CA LYS A 54 8.48 -8.72 7.54
C LYS A 54 7.04 -8.78 7.06
N GLU A 55 6.29 -7.70 7.24
CA GLU A 55 4.89 -7.62 6.84
C GLU A 55 4.59 -6.26 6.22
N VAL A 56 3.88 -6.24 5.10
CA VAL A 56 3.39 -5.00 4.48
C VAL A 56 2.10 -4.59 5.17
N VAL A 57 2.16 -3.53 5.98
CA VAL A 57 1.06 -3.09 6.86
C VAL A 57 0.12 -2.08 6.21
N SER A 58 0.58 -1.37 5.18
CA SER A 58 -0.22 -0.39 4.45
C SER A 58 0.29 -0.24 3.02
N MET A 59 -0.62 -0.03 2.08
CA MET A 59 -0.28 0.29 0.69
C MET A 59 -1.25 1.32 0.12
N GLY A 60 -0.80 2.03 -0.90
CA GLY A 60 -1.62 2.99 -1.62
C GLY A 60 -1.08 3.23 -3.01
N THR A 61 -1.99 3.58 -3.90
CA THR A 61 -1.66 4.06 -5.24
C THR A 61 -2.22 5.46 -5.46
N GLY A 62 -1.46 6.34 -6.09
CA GLY A 62 -1.97 7.67 -6.41
C GLY A 62 -0.90 8.64 -6.92
N THR A 63 -1.34 9.54 -7.79
CA THR A 63 -0.53 10.63 -8.37
C THR A 63 -1.28 11.96 -8.38
N LYS A 64 -2.50 11.98 -7.84
CA LYS A 64 -3.44 13.10 -7.91
C LYS A 64 -4.02 13.37 -6.53
N CYS A 65 -4.40 14.62 -6.29
CA CYS A 65 -5.07 15.08 -5.07
C CYS A 65 -6.55 15.40 -5.38
N ILE A 66 -7.44 15.45 -4.39
CA ILE A 66 -8.89 15.68 -4.56
C ILE A 66 -9.28 17.05 -5.17
N GLY A 67 -8.41 18.07 -5.06
CA GLY A 67 -8.72 19.43 -5.49
C GLY A 67 -9.66 20.17 -4.52
N GLN A 68 -9.45 21.48 -4.34
CA GLN A 68 -10.09 22.27 -3.29
C GLN A 68 -11.63 22.26 -3.35
N ARG A 69 -12.20 22.35 -4.55
CA ARG A 69 -13.66 22.42 -4.76
C ARG A 69 -14.39 21.14 -4.38
N ALA A 70 -13.70 20.01 -4.40
CA ALA A 70 -14.24 18.71 -4.04
C ALA A 70 -13.89 18.32 -2.60
N MET A 71 -13.30 19.20 -1.78
CA MET A 71 -13.04 18.86 -0.38
C MET A 71 -14.35 18.82 0.43
N SER A 72 -14.51 17.79 1.26
CA SER A 72 -15.61 17.72 2.22
C SER A 72 -15.28 18.56 3.47
N PRO A 73 -16.18 19.46 3.92
CA PRO A 73 -15.97 20.23 5.15
C PRO A 73 -16.00 19.37 6.43
N LYS A 74 -16.48 18.12 6.34
CA LYS A 74 -16.60 17.19 7.48
C LYS A 74 -15.60 16.03 7.44
N GLY A 75 -14.64 16.03 6.51
CA GLY A 75 -13.61 14.98 6.41
C GLY A 75 -14.09 13.64 5.82
N GLY A 76 -15.20 13.66 5.06
CA GLY A 76 -15.72 12.48 4.36
C GLY A 76 -15.33 12.41 2.88
N ARG A 77 -15.75 11.35 2.20
CA ARG A 77 -15.65 11.26 0.73
C ARG A 77 -16.50 12.36 0.10
N SER A 78 -15.92 13.14 -0.82
CA SER A 78 -16.76 13.88 -1.76
C SER A 78 -17.36 12.88 -2.74
N THR A 79 -18.67 12.73 -2.68
CA THR A 79 -19.43 11.74 -3.44
C THR A 79 -19.68 12.17 -4.88
N SER A 80 -19.16 13.33 -5.32
CA SER A 80 -19.49 13.87 -6.65
C SER A 80 -18.84 13.09 -7.80
N GLU A 81 -17.71 12.41 -7.57
CA GLU A 81 -17.05 11.61 -8.61
C GLU A 81 -16.52 10.28 -8.05
N PRO A 82 -17.01 9.13 -8.54
CA PRO A 82 -16.66 7.79 -8.02
C PRO A 82 -15.16 7.45 -8.08
N TRP A 83 -14.42 8.05 -9.01
CA TRP A 83 -13.11 7.56 -9.46
C TRP A 83 -11.89 8.19 -8.76
N TRP A 84 -12.05 9.26 -7.99
CA TRP A 84 -10.90 10.01 -7.44
C TRP A 84 -10.18 9.31 -6.28
N TRP A 85 -10.85 8.38 -5.61
CA TRP A 85 -10.37 7.76 -4.37
C TRP A 85 -10.15 6.25 -4.45
N ASP A 86 -10.33 5.63 -5.61
CA ASP A 86 -10.18 4.17 -5.72
C ASP A 86 -8.74 3.69 -5.48
N GLY A 87 -7.74 4.58 -5.43
CA GLY A 87 -6.34 4.23 -5.19
C GLY A 87 -5.94 3.87 -3.74
N VAL A 88 -6.84 3.98 -2.76
CA VAL A 88 -6.57 3.53 -1.38
C VAL A 88 -6.79 2.02 -1.29
N LEU A 89 -5.70 1.29 -1.40
CA LEU A 89 -5.66 -0.15 -1.23
C LEU A 89 -5.56 -0.48 0.27
N THR A 90 -6.69 -0.56 0.97
CA THR A 90 -6.68 -1.13 2.31
C THR A 90 -6.21 -2.58 2.20
N ALA A 91 -5.04 -2.89 2.76
CA ALA A 91 -4.60 -4.25 2.97
C ALA A 91 -5.47 -4.83 4.09
N PRO A 92 -6.43 -5.74 3.81
CA PRO A 92 -6.96 -6.56 4.88
C PRO A 92 -5.81 -7.40 5.46
N ARG A 93 -5.81 -7.57 6.78
CA ARG A 93 -4.92 -8.52 7.46
C ARG A 93 -5.15 -9.93 6.93
#